data_AF-A0A422M5F8-F1
#
_entry.id   AF-A0A422M5F8-F1
#
_cell.length_a   1.000
_cell.length_b   1.000
_cell.length_c   1.000
_cell.angle_alpha   90.00
_cell.angle_beta   90.00
_cell.angle_gamma   90.00
#
_symmetry.space_group_name_H-M   'P 1'
#
loop_
_entity.id
_entity.type
_entity.pdbx_description
1 polymer ?
#
loop_
_entity_poly.entity_id
_entity_poly.type
_entity_poly.pdbx_seq_one_letter_code
_entity_poly.pdbx_strand_id
1 'polypeptide(L)' 'MDQSIKTLKKYKRQVINALRYEYSNGFLEGINGIIKKIKNTAYGYTNWNNFINRIFLERVWFRAKSSKAAA' A
#
# COMPACT_ATOMS: atom_id res chain seq x y z
N MET A 1 -21.10 -16.66 10.40
CA MET A 1 -20.99 -15.34 11.07
C MET A 1 -19.93 -15.30 12.19
N ASP A 2 -19.53 -16.43 12.76
CA ASP A 2 -18.58 -16.50 13.87
C ASP A 2 -17.18 -15.92 13.61
N GLN A 3 -16.66 -16.02 12.39
CA GLN A 3 -15.25 -15.71 12.13
C GLN A 3 -14.93 -14.21 12.29
N SER A 4 -15.82 -13.33 11.84
CA SER A 4 -15.64 -11.88 11.97
C SER A 4 -15.64 -11.46 13.45
N ILE A 5 -16.56 -12.03 14.24
CA ILE A 5 -16.66 -11.77 15.69
C ILE A 5 -15.43 -12.33 16.42
N LYS A 6 -14.97 -13.54 16.08
CA LYS A 6 -13.74 -14.13 16.63
C LYS A 6 -12.51 -13.28 16.31
N THR A 7 -12.42 -12.77 15.08
CA THR A 7 -11.32 -11.90 14.62
C THR A 7 -11.34 -10.56 15.36
N LEU A 8 -12.51 -9.93 15.51
CA LEU A 8 -12.66 -8.68 16.26
C LEU A 8 -12.27 -8.86 17.73
N LYS A 9 -12.72 -9.95 18.37
CA LYS A 9 -12.32 -10.29 19.75
C LYS A 9 -10.81 -10.50 19.86
N LYS A 10 -10.18 -11.22 18.92
CA LYS A 10 -8.73 -11.45 18.87
C LYS A 10 -7.94 -10.15 18.74
N TYR A 11 -8.41 -9.19 17.93
CA TYR A 11 -7.70 -7.94 17.64
C TYR A 11 -8.26 -6.72 18.38
N LYS A 12 -9.01 -6.92 19.47
CA LYS A 12 -9.65 -5.83 20.25
C LYS A 12 -8.65 -4.74 20.67
N ARG A 13 -7.45 -5.13 21.09
CA ARG A 13 -6.41 -4.17 21.54
C ARG A 13 -5.95 -3.26 20.40
N GLN A 14 -5.75 -3.82 19.21
CA GLN A 14 -5.35 -3.07 18.03
C GLN A 14 -6.43 -2.06 17.62
N VAL A 15 -7.70 -2.46 17.68
CA VAL A 15 -8.84 -1.55 17.40
C VAL A 15 -8.87 -0.38 18.38
N ILE A 16 -8.72 -0.64 19.68
CA ILE A 16 -8.67 0.43 20.69
C ILE A 16 -7.47 1.36 20.45
N ASN A 17 -6.31 0.80 20.11
CA ASN A 17 -5.13 1.61 19.81
C ASN A 17 -5.33 2.48 18.56
N ALA A 18 -5.96 1.95 17.50
CA ALA A 18 -6.25 2.70 16.29
C ALA A 18 -7.23 3.86 16.52
N LEU A 19 -8.10 3.77 17.53
CA LEU A 19 -8.99 4.87 17.93
C LEU A 19 -8.31 5.90 18.84
N ARG A 20 -7.28 5.49 19.58
CA ARG A 20 -6.58 6.36 20.55
C ARG A 20 -5.44 7.16 19.93
N TYR A 21 -4.75 6.60 18.95
CA TYR A 21 -3.61 7.23 18.32
C TYR A 21 -3.97 7.68 16.91
N GLU A 22 -3.43 8.83 16.49
CA GLU A 22 -3.58 9.35 15.12
C GLU A 22 -2.77 8.55 14.07
N TYR A 23 -1.98 7.58 14.53
CA TYR A 23 -1.20 6.72 13.65
C TYR A 23 -2.13 5.77 12.87
N SER A 24 -2.11 5.91 11.55
CA SER A 24 -2.85 5.02 10.64
C SER A 24 -1.89 4.23 9.76
N ASN A 25 -2.24 2.96 9.51
CA ASN A 25 -1.57 2.16 8.47
C ASN A 25 -1.97 2.58 7.05
N GLY A 26 -2.80 3.62 6.88
CA GLY A 26 -3.36 4.02 5.60
C GLY A 26 -2.28 4.39 4.57
N PHE A 27 -1.20 5.05 4.98
CA PHE A 27 -0.09 5.36 4.09
C PHE A 27 0.62 4.09 3.58
N LEU A 28 0.88 3.13 4.48
CA LEU A 28 1.50 1.86 4.15
C LEU A 28 0.60 1.02 3.24
N GLU A 29 -0.70 0.96 3.55
CA GLU A 29 -1.70 0.27 2.74
C GLU A 29 -1.83 0.89 1.35
N GLY A 30 -1.77 2.23 1.25
CA GLY A 30 -1.73 2.94 -0.02
C GLY A 30 -0.54 2.54 -0.88
N ILE A 31 0.67 2.49 -0.29
CA ILE A 31 1.88 2.01 -1.00
C ILE A 31 1.70 0.56 -1.44
N ASN A 32 1.22 -0.31 -0.55
CA ASN A 32 1.00 -1.73 -0.87
C ASN A 32 -0.02 -1.92 -2.02
N GLY A 33 -1.06 -1.10 -2.07
CA GLY A 33 -2.04 -1.11 -3.16
C GLY A 33 -1.43 -0.73 -4.51
N ILE A 34 -0.57 0.30 -4.54
CA ILE A 34 0.14 0.71 -5.75
C ILE A 34 1.06 -0.43 -6.23
N ILE A 35 1.88 -1.01 -5.35
CA ILE A 35 2.78 -2.11 -5.71
C ILE A 35 1.99 -3.31 -6.26
N LYS A 36 0.84 -3.65 -5.67
CA LYS A 36 -0.03 -4.72 -6.18
C LYS A 36 -0.54 -4.44 -7.60
N LYS A 37 -0.92 -3.19 -7.91
CA LYS A 37 -1.34 -2.81 -9.28
C LYS A 37 -0.19 -2.91 -10.28
N ILE A 38 1.01 -2.46 -9.91
CA ILE A 38 2.22 -2.58 -10.75
C ILE A 38 2.53 -4.06 -11.00
N LYS A 39 2.48 -4.89 -9.95
CA LYS A 39 2.66 -6.34 -10.06
C LYS A 39 1.67 -6.96 -11.05
N ASN A 40 0.39 -6.60 -10.98
CA ASN A 40 -0.64 -7.12 -11.87
C ASN A 40 -0.44 -6.74 -13.35
N THR A 41 0.39 -5.75 -13.66
CA THR A 41 0.70 -5.35 -15.04
C THR A 41 2.16 -5.65 -15.43
N ALA A 42 2.91 -6.32 -14.55
CA ALA A 42 4.33 -6.65 -14.73
C ALA A 42 4.55 -8.07 -15.28
N TYR A 43 3.78 -8.42 -16.30
CA TYR A 43 4.03 -9.65 -17.06
C TYR A 43 5.33 -9.52 -17.87
N GLY A 44 6.05 -10.65 -18.05
CA GLY A 44 7.26 -10.71 -18.88
C GLY A 44 8.56 -10.27 -18.20
N TYR A 45 8.54 -9.86 -16.93
CA TYR A 45 9.76 -9.62 -16.17
C TYR A 45 10.40 -10.94 -15.73
N THR A 46 11.55 -11.27 -16.29
CA THR A 46 12.36 -12.43 -15.90
C THR A 46 13.34 -12.11 -14.76
N ASN A 47 13.79 -10.86 -14.67
CA ASN A 47 14.73 -10.39 -13.65
C ASN A 47 14.00 -9.58 -12.57
N TRP A 48 14.18 -9.99 -11.31
CA TRP A 48 13.63 -9.32 -10.14
C TRP A 48 14.05 -7.85 -10.02
N ASN A 49 15.32 -7.54 -10.30
CA ASN A 49 15.83 -6.17 -10.22
C ASN A 49 15.11 -5.25 -11.21
N ASN A 50 14.76 -5.76 -12.39
CA ASN A 50 14.01 -4.99 -13.38
C ASN A 50 12.58 -4.70 -12.91
N PHE A 51 11.94 -5.65 -12.20
CA PHE A 51 10.63 -5.42 -11.60
C PHE A 51 10.68 -4.38 -10.48
N ILE A 52 11.70 -4.43 -9.62
CA ILE A 52 11.93 -3.43 -8.56
C ILE A 52 12.20 -2.05 -9.16
N ASN A 53 13.03 -1.96 -10.19
CA ASN A 53 13.29 -0.71 -10.90
C ASN A 53 12.01 -0.10 -11.49
N ARG A 54 11.11 -0.93 -12.04
CA ARG A 54 9.79 -0.47 -12.50
C ARG A 54 8.97 0.13 -11.37
N ILE A 55 8.90 -0.54 -10.20
CA ILE A 55 8.17 -0.01 -9.03
C ILE A 55 8.71 1.36 -8.62
N PHE A 56 10.03 1.52 -8.59
CA PHE A 56 10.66 2.80 -8.26
C PHE A 56 10.34 3.88 -9.29
N LEU A 57 10.46 3.56 -10.59
CA LEU A 57 10.13 4.49 -11.66
C LEU A 57 8.68 4.97 -11.57
N GLU A 58 7.72 4.05 -11.46
CA GLU A 58 6.29 4.42 -11.39
C GLU A 58 5.95 5.23 -10.13
N ARG A 59 6.56 4.93 -8.98
CA ARG A 59 6.36 5.76 -7.77
C ARG A 59 6.97 7.16 -7.89
N VAL A 60 8.20 7.28 -8.44
CA VAL A 60 8.93 8.55 -8.53
C VAL A 60 8.32 9.45 -9.62
N TRP A 61 7.98 8.88 -10.78
CA TRP A 61 7.37 9.64 -11.88
C TRP A 61 5.98 10.18 -11.54
N PHE A 62 5.18 9.47 -10.75
CA PHE A 62 3.90 10.00 -10.26
C PHE A 62 4.09 11.24 -9.38
N ARG A 63 5.14 11.25 -8.54
CA ARG A 63 5.46 12.39 -7.68
C ARG A 63 5.82 13.64 -8.50
N ALA A 64 6.60 13.47 -9.56
CA ALA A 64 7.01 14.55 -10.47
C ALA A 64 5.86 15.12 -11.32
N LYS A 65 4.84 14.31 -11.66
CA LYS A 65 3.62 14.81 -12.34
C LYS A 65 2.72 15.62 -11.39
N SER A 66 2.61 15.23 -10.12
CA SER A 66 1.77 15.95 -9.16
C SER A 66 2.28 17.37 -8.84
N SER A 67 3.61 17.57 -8.85
CA SER A 67 4.20 18.89 -8.60
C SER A 67 4.09 19.86 -9.77
N LYS A 68 3.91 19.36 -11.01
CA LYS A 68 3.68 20.21 -12.20
C LYS A 68 2.22 20.59 -12.41
N ALA A 69 1.27 19.87 -11.79
CA ALA A 69 -0.16 20.17 -11.91
C ALA A 69 -0.68 21.16 -10.84
N ALA A 70 0.15 21.48 -9.84
CA ALA A 70 -0.17 22.40 -8.75
C ALA A 70 0.46 23.81 -8.90
N ALA A 71 0.99 24.12 -10.09
CA ALA A 71 1.52 25.43 -10.49
C ALA A 71 0.71 25.94 -11.69
#